data_AF-A0A7K4IHA1-F1
#
_entry.id   AF-A0A7K4IHA1-F1
#
_cell.length_a   1.000
_cell.length_b   1.000
_cell.length_c   1.000
_cell.angle_alpha   90.00
_cell.angle_beta   90.00
_cell.angle_gamma   90.00
#
_symmetry.space_group_name_H-M   'P 1'
#
loop_
_entity.id
_entity.type
_entity.pdbx_description
1 polymer ?
#
loop_
_entity_poly.entity_id
_entity_poly.type
_entity_poly.pdbx_seq_one_letter_code
_entity_poly.pdbx_strand_id
1 'polypeptide(L)'
;MRYMLGVFIGALLPGIVFMGSAVINALGYGVTDPVVLQSLWSLFLGWVFVSALILVVPPIAVYFARRQLFREFFFYEFGGLAFFSPFWIGLAAEVSGTPWVEVFTSGVRSGLPSLGPDGTLIGTDIGAIVLTPLMIASLVVGLLVLRPSLILRMSGPGVATEALSAVETVGATPAPSTIEGAPAAVAETPSKAAKASGKAAKAAKPISKGQVDSEMPGVSAPVADDTTIAELRVFLSELSVPEMTINAIINAGIATVTDLVSTGTEQFVSVVGLDRKTAQDLYVAIQKKAWYGGL
;
A
#
# COMPACT_ATOMS: atom_id res chain seq x y z
N MET A 1 -7.51 21.94 -20.19
CA MET A 1 -7.48 21.87 -18.70
C MET A 1 -8.47 20.89 -18.06
N ARG A 2 -9.55 20.46 -18.74
CA ARG A 2 -10.57 19.56 -18.18
C ARG A 2 -10.02 18.24 -17.61
N TYR A 3 -9.00 17.69 -18.26
CA TYR A 3 -8.30 16.46 -17.84
C TYR A 3 -7.71 16.57 -16.42
N MET A 4 -6.92 17.62 -16.15
CA MET A 4 -6.25 17.77 -14.86
C MET A 4 -7.25 17.93 -13.71
N LEU A 5 -8.36 18.64 -13.95
CA LEU A 5 -9.39 18.81 -12.93
C LEU A 5 -10.08 17.48 -12.59
N GLY A 6 -10.39 16.66 -13.59
CA GLY A 6 -11.00 15.33 -13.36
C GLY A 6 -10.08 14.41 -12.56
N VAL A 7 -8.80 14.35 -12.94
CA VAL A 7 -7.80 13.56 -12.22
C VAL A 7 -7.60 14.09 -10.79
N PHE A 8 -7.55 15.41 -10.62
CA PHE A 8 -7.40 16.03 -9.30
C PHE A 8 -8.59 15.72 -8.39
N ILE A 9 -9.83 15.82 -8.89
CA ILE A 9 -11.03 15.45 -8.12
C ILE A 9 -10.99 13.96 -7.75
N GLY A 10 -10.68 13.09 -8.72
CA GLY A 10 -10.54 11.65 -8.49
C GLY A 10 -9.41 11.30 -7.51
N ALA A 11 -8.38 12.14 -7.38
CA ALA A 11 -7.34 12.01 -6.37
C ALA A 11 -7.78 12.54 -5.00
N LEU A 12 -8.52 13.64 -4.95
CA LEU A 12 -8.91 14.31 -3.71
C LEU A 12 -9.99 13.53 -2.94
N LEU A 13 -10.97 12.98 -3.66
CA LEU A 13 -12.10 12.25 -3.07
C LEU A 13 -11.69 11.08 -2.16
N PRO A 14 -10.86 10.11 -2.60
CA PRO A 14 -10.39 9.06 -1.71
C PRO A 14 -9.62 9.63 -0.52
N GLY A 15 -8.86 10.71 -0.71
CA GLY A 15 -8.17 11.39 0.38
C GLY A 15 -9.10 11.89 1.47
N ILE A 16 -10.19 12.57 1.11
CA ILE A 16 -11.21 13.02 2.07
C ILE A 16 -11.80 11.81 2.83
N VAL A 17 -12.19 10.76 2.10
CA VAL A 17 -12.81 9.55 2.68
C VAL A 17 -11.88 8.83 3.67
N PHE A 18 -10.63 8.60 3.28
CA PHE A 18 -9.66 7.90 4.14
C PHE A 18 -9.20 8.76 5.30
N MET A 19 -9.02 10.08 5.11
CA MET A 19 -8.62 10.99 6.20
C MET A 19 -9.71 11.14 7.26
N GLY A 20 -10.98 11.21 6.88
CA GLY A 20 -12.07 11.21 7.85
C GLY A 20 -12.10 9.93 8.69
N SER A 21 -11.85 8.78 8.06
CA SER A 21 -11.74 7.50 8.77
C SER A 21 -10.52 7.48 9.71
N ALA A 22 -9.38 8.01 9.27
CA ALA A 22 -8.17 8.11 10.09
C ALA A 22 -8.38 8.97 11.34
N VAL A 23 -9.07 10.11 11.21
CA VAL A 23 -9.39 10.99 12.34
C VAL A 23 -10.30 10.27 13.34
N ILE A 24 -11.33 9.57 12.88
CA ILE A 24 -12.22 8.80 13.77
C ILE A 24 -11.44 7.70 14.50
N ASN A 25 -10.54 7.00 13.79
CA ASN A 25 -9.70 5.98 14.41
C ASN A 25 -8.75 6.59 15.47
N ALA A 26 -8.11 7.72 15.15
CA ALA A 26 -7.23 8.43 16.08
C ALA A 26 -7.98 8.89 17.35
N LEU A 27 -9.24 9.31 17.23
CA LEU A 27 -10.08 9.66 18.39
C LEU A 27 -10.40 8.46 19.30
N GLY A 28 -10.36 7.24 18.77
CA GLY A 28 -10.52 6.01 19.54
C GLY A 28 -9.26 5.51 20.23
N TYR A 29 -8.11 6.11 19.94
CA TYR A 29 -6.83 5.63 20.48
C TYR A 29 -6.79 5.79 22.00
N GLY A 30 -6.59 4.67 22.71
CA GLY A 30 -6.53 4.64 24.18
C GLY A 30 -7.89 4.73 24.89
N VAL A 31 -9.01 4.79 24.16
CA VAL A 31 -10.34 4.78 24.75
C VAL A 31 -10.69 3.37 25.21
N THR A 32 -10.99 3.21 26.50
CA THR A 32 -11.38 1.92 27.11
C THR A 32 -12.85 1.88 27.54
N ASP A 33 -13.54 3.03 27.54
CA ASP A 33 -14.95 3.10 27.89
C ASP A 33 -15.82 2.52 26.76
N PRO A 34 -16.60 1.46 27.02
CA PRO A 34 -17.46 0.84 26.01
C PRO A 34 -18.52 1.80 25.43
N VAL A 35 -19.00 2.77 26.21
CA VAL A 35 -20.01 3.74 25.75
C VAL A 35 -19.39 4.67 24.70
N VAL A 36 -18.16 5.12 24.92
CA VAL A 36 -17.44 5.98 23.98
C VAL A 36 -17.05 5.20 22.72
N LEU A 37 -16.61 3.95 22.87
CA LEU A 37 -16.30 3.07 21.73
C LEU A 37 -17.54 2.84 20.84
N GLN A 38 -18.72 2.63 21.45
CA GLN A 38 -19.97 2.49 20.70
C GLN A 38 -20.35 3.77 19.94
N SER A 39 -20.10 4.94 20.55
CA SER A 39 -20.32 6.23 19.90
C SER A 39 -19.38 6.44 18.71
N LEU A 40 -18.09 6.11 18.87
CA LEU A 40 -17.10 6.16 17.79
C LEU A 40 -17.43 5.19 16.66
N TRP A 41 -17.89 3.98 16.98
CA TRP A 41 -18.38 3.03 15.98
C TRP A 41 -19.58 3.59 15.20
N SER A 42 -20.54 4.21 15.89
CA SER A 42 -21.69 4.85 15.26
C SER A 42 -21.27 6.01 14.36
N LEU A 43 -20.30 6.81 14.80
CA LEU A 43 -19.70 7.90 14.01
C LEU A 43 -19.00 7.35 12.76
N PHE A 44 -18.23 6.27 12.89
CA PHE A 44 -17.60 5.58 11.77
C PHE A 44 -18.63 5.07 10.75
N LEU A 45 -19.71 4.43 11.20
CA LEU A 45 -20.79 3.98 10.31
C LEU A 45 -21.44 5.16 9.56
N GLY A 46 -21.71 6.25 10.26
CA GLY A 46 -22.20 7.49 9.65
C GLY A 46 -21.24 8.03 8.60
N TRP A 47 -19.93 8.02 8.89
CA TRP A 47 -18.89 8.45 7.96
C TRP A 47 -18.80 7.55 6.73
N VAL A 48 -18.91 6.23 6.87
CA VAL A 48 -18.94 5.29 5.74
C VAL A 48 -20.13 5.60 4.82
N PHE A 49 -21.31 5.86 5.38
CA PHE A 49 -22.49 6.23 4.60
C PHE A 49 -22.31 7.57 3.87
N VAL A 50 -21.80 8.59 4.57
CA VAL A 50 -21.48 9.90 3.96
C VAL A 50 -20.45 9.75 2.86
N SER A 51 -19.41 8.93 3.07
CA SER A 51 -18.38 8.66 2.07
C SER A 51 -18.95 7.98 0.83
N ALA A 52 -19.84 6.99 1.01
CA ALA A 52 -20.54 6.37 -0.10
C ALA A 52 -21.38 7.39 -0.90
N LEU A 53 -22.09 8.29 -0.21
CA LEU A 53 -22.83 9.37 -0.88
C LEU A 53 -21.90 10.33 -1.62
N ILE A 54 -20.78 10.73 -1.03
CA ILE A 54 -19.79 11.62 -1.66
C ILE A 54 -19.25 11.00 -2.95
N LEU A 55 -19.09 9.67 -3.01
CA LEU A 55 -18.58 8.97 -4.19
C LEU A 55 -19.68 8.68 -5.24
N VAL A 56 -20.93 8.51 -4.83
CA VAL A 56 -22.01 8.06 -5.72
C VAL A 56 -22.87 9.22 -6.24
N VAL A 57 -23.09 10.26 -5.45
CA VAL A 57 -23.96 11.38 -5.81
C VAL A 57 -23.38 12.21 -6.97
N PRO A 58 -22.10 12.61 -7.00
CA PRO A 58 -21.54 13.38 -8.12
C PRO A 58 -21.70 12.70 -9.48
N PRO A 59 -21.34 11.40 -9.69
CA PRO A 59 -21.52 10.77 -10.98
C PRO A 59 -23.00 10.64 -11.37
N ILE A 60 -23.90 10.39 -10.42
CA ILE A 60 -25.35 10.38 -10.68
C ILE A 60 -25.84 11.77 -11.10
N ALA A 61 -25.43 12.84 -10.41
CA ALA A 61 -25.81 14.20 -10.75
C ALA A 61 -25.31 14.58 -12.15
N VAL A 62 -24.07 14.22 -12.50
CA VAL A 62 -23.51 14.44 -13.85
C VAL A 62 -24.25 13.61 -14.90
N TYR A 63 -24.66 12.38 -14.59
CA TYR A 63 -25.46 11.54 -15.49
C TYR A 63 -26.76 12.24 -15.92
N PHE A 64 -27.50 12.79 -14.95
CA PHE A 64 -28.76 13.49 -15.23
C PHE A 64 -28.56 14.88 -15.84
N ALA A 65 -27.56 15.64 -15.38
CA ALA A 65 -27.34 17.00 -15.85
C ALA A 65 -26.65 17.05 -17.23
N ARG A 66 -25.71 16.14 -17.50
CA ARG A 66 -24.81 16.16 -18.67
C ARG A 66 -24.44 14.75 -19.12
N ARG A 67 -25.42 13.99 -19.60
CA ARG A 67 -25.26 12.60 -20.04
C ARG A 67 -24.10 12.36 -21.01
N GLN A 68 -23.78 13.34 -21.88
CA GLN A 68 -22.65 13.27 -22.81
C GLN A 68 -21.28 13.35 -22.11
N LEU A 69 -21.16 14.07 -20.99
CA LEU A 69 -19.91 14.19 -20.21
C LEU A 69 -19.78 13.10 -19.15
N PHE A 70 -20.86 12.40 -18.82
CA PHE A 70 -20.88 11.37 -17.79
C PHE A 70 -19.80 10.30 -17.99
N ARG A 71 -19.62 9.80 -19.22
CA ARG A 71 -18.63 8.75 -19.51
C ARG A 71 -17.22 9.24 -19.19
N GLU A 72 -16.87 10.45 -19.63
CA GLU A 72 -15.56 11.04 -19.35
C GLU A 72 -15.36 11.24 -17.84
N PHE A 73 -16.34 11.87 -17.19
CA PHE A 73 -16.31 12.13 -15.75
C PHE A 73 -16.14 10.84 -14.95
N PHE A 74 -16.92 9.82 -15.26
CA PHE A 74 -16.87 8.52 -14.61
C PHE A 74 -15.48 7.85 -14.76
N PHE A 75 -14.87 7.90 -15.94
CA PHE A 75 -13.52 7.32 -16.12
C PHE A 75 -12.45 8.09 -15.35
N TYR A 76 -12.54 9.43 -15.29
CA TYR A 76 -11.59 10.22 -14.50
C TYR A 76 -11.74 9.98 -13.00
N GLU A 77 -12.98 9.97 -12.50
CA GLU A 77 -13.27 9.75 -11.09
C GLU A 77 -12.92 8.33 -10.68
N PHE A 78 -13.37 7.31 -11.42
CA PHE A 78 -13.06 5.91 -11.13
C PHE A 78 -11.57 5.61 -11.28
N GLY A 79 -10.94 6.09 -12.35
CA GLY A 79 -9.50 5.92 -12.59
C GLY A 79 -8.66 6.60 -11.51
N GLY A 80 -9.02 7.83 -11.14
CA GLY A 80 -8.38 8.57 -10.05
C GLY A 80 -8.56 7.85 -8.71
N LEU A 81 -9.78 7.44 -8.38
CA LEU A 81 -10.07 6.71 -7.15
C LEU A 81 -9.25 5.43 -7.07
N ALA A 82 -9.25 4.60 -8.11
CA ALA A 82 -8.51 3.34 -8.13
C ALA A 82 -6.99 3.55 -7.99
N PHE A 83 -6.45 4.56 -8.66
CA PHE A 83 -5.01 4.87 -8.66
C PHE A 83 -4.53 5.49 -7.34
N PHE A 84 -5.30 6.43 -6.78
CA PHE A 84 -4.87 7.19 -5.60
C PHE A 84 -5.30 6.56 -4.27
N SER A 85 -6.27 5.65 -4.25
CA SER A 85 -6.72 5.00 -3.00
C SER A 85 -5.59 4.34 -2.20
N PRO A 86 -4.67 3.55 -2.80
CA PRO A 86 -3.59 2.92 -2.05
C PRO A 86 -2.66 3.93 -1.36
N PHE A 87 -2.36 5.03 -2.04
CA PHE A 87 -1.58 6.12 -1.47
C PHE A 87 -2.28 6.74 -0.27
N TRP A 88 -3.58 7.05 -0.40
CA TRP A 88 -4.35 7.65 0.69
C TRP A 88 -4.58 6.71 1.86
N ILE A 89 -4.72 5.40 1.63
CA ILE A 89 -4.79 4.40 2.70
C ILE A 89 -3.48 4.39 3.50
N GLY A 90 -2.32 4.40 2.82
CA GLY A 90 -1.03 4.45 3.50
C GLY A 90 -0.87 5.71 4.35
N LEU A 91 -1.23 6.88 3.80
CA LEU A 91 -1.16 8.15 4.52
C LEU A 91 -2.15 8.20 5.69
N ALA A 92 -3.38 7.74 5.50
CA ALA A 92 -4.40 7.66 6.53
C ALA A 92 -3.98 6.73 7.68
N ALA A 93 -3.33 5.61 7.37
CA ALA A 93 -2.78 4.69 8.36
C ALA A 93 -1.79 5.42 9.29
N GLU A 94 -0.80 6.09 8.70
CA GLU A 94 0.20 6.86 9.44
C GLU A 94 -0.43 7.94 10.32
N VAL A 95 -1.40 8.69 9.79
CA VAL A 95 -2.13 9.72 10.55
C VAL A 95 -2.92 9.12 11.72
N SER A 96 -3.45 7.91 11.55
CA SER A 96 -4.15 7.19 12.61
C SER A 96 -3.25 6.53 13.65
N GLY A 97 -1.92 6.62 13.49
CA GLY A 97 -0.94 6.00 14.37
C GLY A 97 -0.69 4.51 14.11
N THR A 98 -1.24 3.96 13.03
CA THR A 98 -0.95 2.58 12.59
C THR A 98 0.05 2.62 11.45
N PRO A 99 1.25 2.05 11.57
CA PRO A 99 2.23 2.05 10.50
C PRO A 99 1.64 1.48 9.20
N TRP A 100 1.87 2.14 8.07
CA TRP A 100 1.31 1.65 6.79
C TRP A 100 1.75 0.21 6.49
N VAL A 101 2.99 -0.15 6.88
CA VAL A 101 3.54 -1.50 6.76
C VAL A 101 2.70 -2.53 7.52
N GLU A 102 2.19 -2.16 8.70
CA GLU A 102 1.31 -3.03 9.49
C GLU A 102 -0.01 -3.28 8.77
N VAL A 103 -0.58 -2.25 8.13
CA VAL A 103 -1.82 -2.39 7.34
C VAL A 103 -1.63 -3.38 6.17
N PHE A 104 -0.49 -3.35 5.48
CA PHE A 104 -0.23 -4.26 4.36
C PHE A 104 0.15 -5.68 4.78
N THR A 105 0.67 -5.87 5.99
CA THR A 105 1.13 -7.19 6.49
C THR A 105 0.08 -7.90 7.33
N SER A 106 -0.68 -7.16 8.13
CA SER A 106 -1.72 -7.70 9.02
C SER A 106 -3.14 -7.48 8.51
N GLY A 107 -3.36 -6.49 7.65
CA GLY A 107 -4.67 -6.09 7.16
C GLY A 107 -5.27 -4.91 7.91
N VAL A 108 -6.57 -4.67 7.70
CA VAL A 108 -7.33 -3.64 8.43
C VAL A 108 -8.30 -4.32 9.38
N ARG A 109 -8.18 -4.04 10.68
CA ARG A 109 -9.11 -4.57 11.69
C ARG A 109 -10.40 -3.76 11.70
N SER A 110 -11.54 -4.44 11.77
CA SER A 110 -12.89 -3.84 11.78
C SER A 110 -13.14 -2.83 10.65
N GLY A 111 -12.48 -3.03 9.50
CA GLY A 111 -12.46 -2.05 8.41
C GLY A 111 -13.74 -2.00 7.58
N LEU A 112 -14.54 -3.08 7.57
CA LEU A 112 -15.79 -3.15 6.81
C LEU A 112 -17.00 -3.37 7.72
N PRO A 113 -18.03 -2.52 7.64
CA PRO A 113 -19.29 -2.82 8.31
C PRO A 113 -19.98 -3.99 7.61
N SER A 114 -20.37 -4.98 8.39
CA SER A 114 -21.03 -6.21 7.94
C SER A 114 -22.17 -6.58 8.87
N LEU A 115 -23.18 -7.27 8.36
CA LEU A 115 -24.28 -7.78 9.18
C LEU A 115 -23.84 -9.06 9.88
N GLY A 116 -23.85 -9.04 11.21
CA GLY A 116 -23.63 -10.20 12.05
C GLY A 116 -24.84 -11.14 12.09
N PRO A 117 -24.71 -12.32 12.71
CA PRO A 117 -25.77 -13.33 12.81
C PRO A 117 -27.07 -12.80 13.45
N ASP A 118 -26.93 -11.86 14.40
CA ASP A 118 -28.05 -11.26 15.13
C ASP A 118 -28.64 -10.02 14.42
N GLY A 119 -28.19 -9.71 13.20
CA GLY A 119 -28.57 -8.52 12.45
C GLY A 119 -27.89 -7.22 12.91
N THR A 120 -26.99 -7.29 13.90
CA THR A 120 -26.18 -6.16 14.35
C THR A 120 -25.06 -5.85 13.35
N LEU A 121 -24.68 -4.58 13.22
CA LEU A 121 -23.55 -4.18 12.38
C LEU A 121 -22.24 -4.40 13.15
N ILE A 122 -21.46 -5.37 12.70
CA ILE A 122 -20.13 -5.71 13.22
C ILE A 122 -19.05 -5.30 12.22
N GLY A 123 -17.89 -4.90 12.74
CA GLY A 123 -16.69 -4.69 11.93
C GLY A 123 -16.09 -6.03 11.52
N THR A 124 -15.93 -6.25 10.22
CA THR A 124 -15.18 -7.38 9.67
C THR A 124 -13.77 -6.95 9.32
N ASP A 125 -12.80 -7.77 9.70
CA ASP A 125 -11.39 -7.59 9.36
C ASP A 125 -11.14 -7.86 7.87
N ILE A 126 -10.34 -7.01 7.24
CA ILE A 126 -9.82 -7.24 5.89
C ILE A 126 -8.39 -7.74 6.03
N GLY A 127 -8.19 -9.06 5.92
CA GLY A 127 -6.85 -9.65 5.99
C GLY A 127 -5.93 -9.18 4.87
N ALA A 128 -4.63 -9.13 5.14
CA ALA A 128 -3.59 -8.75 4.17
C ALA A 128 -3.62 -9.57 2.86
N ILE A 129 -4.03 -10.85 2.95
CA ILE A 129 -4.18 -11.76 1.81
C ILE A 129 -5.17 -11.22 0.77
N VAL A 130 -6.20 -10.48 1.21
CA VAL A 130 -7.19 -9.87 0.32
C VAL A 130 -6.81 -8.42 0.00
N LEU A 131 -6.40 -7.66 1.03
CA LEU A 131 -6.12 -6.24 0.90
C LEU A 131 -4.98 -5.94 -0.08
N THR A 132 -3.84 -6.64 0.05
CA THR A 132 -2.64 -6.35 -0.75
C THR A 132 -2.85 -6.61 -2.24
N PRO A 133 -3.40 -7.77 -2.67
CA PRO A 133 -3.75 -7.97 -4.07
C PRO A 133 -4.79 -6.96 -4.58
N LEU A 134 -5.76 -6.56 -3.76
CA LEU A 134 -6.77 -5.57 -4.13
C LEU A 134 -6.13 -4.19 -4.38
N MET A 135 -5.17 -3.78 -3.56
CA MET A 135 -4.43 -2.52 -3.74
C MET A 135 -3.57 -2.53 -5.01
N ILE A 136 -2.88 -3.65 -5.29
CA ILE A 136 -2.10 -3.80 -6.52
C ILE A 136 -3.04 -3.77 -7.73
N ALA A 137 -4.16 -4.48 -7.67
CA ALA A 137 -5.17 -4.48 -8.73
C ALA A 137 -5.74 -3.07 -8.95
N SER A 138 -6.02 -2.31 -7.88
CA SER A 138 -6.54 -0.95 -8.01
C SER A 138 -5.53 -0.01 -8.67
N LEU A 139 -4.23 -0.12 -8.34
CA LEU A 139 -3.16 0.64 -9.03
C LEU A 139 -3.11 0.32 -10.52
N VAL A 140 -3.14 -0.97 -10.87
CA VAL A 140 -3.10 -1.41 -12.28
C VAL A 140 -4.33 -0.92 -13.03
N VAL A 141 -5.52 -1.08 -12.46
CA VAL A 141 -6.78 -0.60 -13.06
C VAL A 141 -6.74 0.92 -13.22
N GLY A 142 -6.33 1.65 -12.19
CA GLY A 142 -6.19 3.10 -12.23
C GLY A 142 -5.23 3.55 -13.34
N LEU A 143 -4.06 2.91 -13.47
CA LEU A 143 -3.08 3.23 -14.50
C LEU A 143 -3.58 2.90 -15.93
N LEU A 144 -4.34 1.82 -16.09
CA LEU A 144 -4.95 1.45 -17.37
C LEU A 144 -6.07 2.42 -17.77
N VAL A 145 -6.91 2.82 -16.82
CA VAL A 145 -8.05 3.74 -17.03
C VAL A 145 -7.56 5.17 -17.28
N LEU A 146 -6.56 5.62 -16.52
CA LEU A 146 -5.98 6.98 -16.65
C LEU A 146 -5.02 7.12 -17.84
N ARG A 147 -4.83 6.07 -18.65
CA ARG A 147 -3.94 6.13 -19.80
C ARG A 147 -4.45 7.17 -20.82
N PRO A 148 -3.64 8.16 -21.23
CA PRO A 148 -4.09 9.23 -22.13
C PRO A 148 -4.71 8.72 -23.44
N SER A 149 -4.19 7.62 -23.97
CA SER A 149 -4.71 7.01 -25.20
C SER A 149 -6.13 6.44 -25.06
N LEU A 150 -6.48 5.92 -23.88
CA LEU A 150 -7.81 5.36 -23.62
C LEU A 150 -8.83 6.49 -23.48
N ILE A 151 -8.42 7.55 -22.80
CA ILE A 151 -9.23 8.75 -22.59
C ILE A 151 -9.52 9.45 -23.92
N LEU A 152 -8.52 9.68 -24.77
CA LEU A 152 -8.72 10.27 -26.10
C LEU A 152 -9.67 9.44 -26.99
N ARG A 153 -9.61 8.11 -26.89
CA ARG A 153 -10.54 7.22 -27.62
C ARG A 153 -11.98 7.31 -27.09
N MET A 154 -12.15 7.57 -25.80
CA MET A 154 -13.46 7.62 -25.15
C MET A 154 -14.11 9.02 -25.19
N SER A 155 -13.32 10.08 -25.32
CA SER A 155 -13.78 11.48 -25.41
C SER A 155 -14.49 11.85 -26.72
N GLY A 156 -14.56 10.92 -27.67
CA GLY A 156 -15.23 11.12 -28.95
C GLY A 156 -14.46 11.99 -29.95
N PRO A 157 -14.86 11.97 -31.23
CA PRO A 157 -14.10 12.56 -32.33
C PRO A 157 -13.96 14.08 -32.27
N GLY A 158 -14.83 14.79 -31.53
CA GLY A 158 -14.79 16.26 -31.45
C GLY A 158 -13.58 16.83 -30.71
N VAL A 159 -12.98 16.10 -29.77
CA VAL A 159 -11.88 16.60 -28.93
C VAL A 159 -10.50 16.27 -29.54
N ALA A 160 -10.41 15.18 -30.29
CA ALA A 160 -9.15 14.74 -30.92
C ALA A 160 -8.67 15.74 -31.98
N THR A 161 -9.59 16.35 -32.73
CA THR A 161 -9.28 17.31 -33.79
C THR A 161 -8.66 18.59 -33.23
N GLU A 162 -9.15 19.06 -32.09
CA GLU A 162 -8.65 20.28 -31.44
C GLU A 162 -7.24 20.06 -30.87
N ALA A 163 -6.99 18.91 -30.22
CA ALA A 163 -5.67 18.56 -29.68
C ALA A 163 -4.62 18.32 -30.79
N LEU A 164 -5.01 17.66 -31.90
CA LEU A 164 -4.13 17.48 -33.05
C LEU A 164 -3.80 18.80 -33.74
N SER A 165 -4.80 19.69 -33.89
CA SER A 165 -4.59 21.01 -34.51
C SER A 165 -3.69 21.92 -33.66
N ALA A 166 -3.71 21.80 -32.33
CA ALA A 166 -2.81 22.53 -31.43
C ALA A 166 -1.36 22.03 -31.50
N VAL A 167 -1.14 20.73 -31.72
CA VAL A 167 0.22 20.18 -31.92
C VAL A 167 0.76 20.55 -33.31
N GLU A 168 -0.09 20.56 -34.32
CA GLU A 168 0.27 20.94 -35.69
C GLU A 168 0.64 22.44 -35.80
N THR A 169 -0.02 23.31 -35.03
CA THR A 169 0.31 24.74 -34.97
C THR A 169 1.59 25.05 -34.19
N VAL A 170 2.01 24.21 -33.25
CA VAL A 170 3.30 24.35 -32.53
C VAL A 170 4.48 23.80 -33.35
N GLY A 171 4.22 22.87 -34.28
CA GLY A 171 5.20 22.38 -35.25
C GLY A 171 5.40 23.30 -36.47
N ALA A 172 4.48 24.24 -36.72
CA ALA A 172 4.64 25.25 -37.74
C ALA A 172 5.72 26.24 -37.30
N THR A 173 6.94 26.03 -37.81
CA THR A 173 8.05 27.00 -37.70
C THR A 173 7.50 28.37 -38.12
N PRO A 174 7.61 29.43 -37.29
CA PRO A 174 7.17 30.75 -37.69
C PRO A 174 7.86 31.07 -39.02
N ALA A 175 7.07 31.44 -40.02
CA ALA A 175 7.60 31.85 -41.31
C ALA A 175 8.74 32.84 -41.06
N PRO A 176 9.93 32.65 -41.66
CA PRO A 176 11.05 33.54 -41.44
C PRO A 176 10.59 34.95 -41.77
N SER A 177 10.53 35.82 -40.75
CA SER A 177 10.29 37.23 -40.95
C SER A 177 11.38 37.72 -41.89
N THR A 178 10.98 38.18 -43.07
CA THR A 178 11.86 38.74 -44.10
C THR A 178 12.71 39.85 -43.48
N ILE A 179 13.94 39.53 -43.09
CA ILE A 179 14.97 40.53 -42.81
C ILE A 179 15.59 40.81 -44.17
N GLU A 180 15.19 41.94 -44.74
CA GLU A 180 15.71 42.48 -45.98
C GLU A 180 17.14 43.00 -45.73
N GLY A 181 18.17 42.28 -46.19
CA GLY A 181 19.54 42.79 -46.18
C GLY A 181 20.70 41.77 -46.24
N ALA A 182 20.93 41.16 -47.42
CA ALA A 182 22.23 40.76 -48.01
C ALA A 182 23.26 39.86 -47.24
N PRO A 183 24.31 39.35 -47.90
CA PRO A 183 24.33 38.49 -49.09
C PRO A 183 25.00 37.11 -48.84
N ALA A 184 24.71 36.19 -49.77
CA ALA A 184 25.48 35.01 -50.18
C ALA A 184 26.65 34.50 -49.32
N ALA A 185 26.59 33.23 -48.89
CA ALA A 185 27.29 32.13 -49.58
C ALA A 185 27.32 30.84 -48.73
N VAL A 186 27.53 29.74 -49.48
CA VAL A 186 28.04 28.42 -49.08
C VAL A 186 26.99 27.36 -48.72
N ALA A 187 26.86 26.46 -49.68
CA ALA A 187 26.19 25.18 -49.65
C ALA A 187 26.83 24.21 -48.65
N GLU A 188 26.01 23.31 -48.09
CA GLU A 188 26.29 21.87 -48.08
C GLU A 188 25.04 21.09 -47.62
N THR A 189 24.59 20.17 -48.48
CA THR A 189 23.73 19.01 -48.16
C THR A 189 24.59 17.77 -48.43
N PRO A 190 24.16 16.52 -48.16
CA PRO A 190 23.15 16.00 -47.22
C PRO A 190 23.68 14.78 -46.42
N SER A 191 23.02 14.29 -45.36
CA SER A 191 23.09 12.84 -45.07
C SER A 191 22.06 12.27 -44.08
N LYS A 192 21.37 11.24 -44.60
CA LYS A 192 20.95 9.98 -43.96
C LYS A 192 19.77 9.94 -42.98
N ALA A 193 18.66 9.54 -43.60
CA ALA A 193 17.68 8.60 -43.08
C ALA A 193 18.29 7.32 -42.46
N ALA A 194 17.75 6.90 -41.31
CA ALA A 194 17.80 5.55 -40.77
C ALA A 194 16.37 5.20 -40.30
N LYS A 195 15.55 4.57 -41.14
CA LYS A 195 15.39 3.12 -41.36
C LYS A 195 15.15 2.31 -40.08
N ALA A 196 13.91 1.85 -39.99
CA ALA A 196 13.35 0.94 -39.00
C ALA A 196 14.10 -0.39 -38.90
N SER A 197 14.05 -1.00 -37.70
CA SER A 197 14.25 -2.43 -37.50
C SER A 197 13.39 -2.89 -36.33
N GLY A 198 12.26 -3.51 -36.65
CA GLY A 198 11.52 -4.34 -35.70
C GLY A 198 12.37 -5.55 -35.31
N LYS A 199 12.33 -5.92 -34.03
CA LYS A 199 12.89 -7.18 -33.56
C LYS A 199 11.76 -8.01 -32.95
N ALA A 200 11.43 -9.05 -33.69
CA ALA A 200 10.46 -10.07 -33.35
C ALA A 200 10.89 -10.89 -32.11
N ALA A 201 9.86 -11.47 -31.51
CA ALA A 201 9.85 -12.36 -30.36
C ALA A 201 10.97 -13.42 -30.37
N LYS A 202 11.61 -13.58 -29.21
CA LYS A 202 12.34 -14.81 -28.86
C LYS A 202 11.50 -15.53 -27.81
N ALA A 203 10.86 -16.62 -28.23
CA ALA A 203 10.14 -17.53 -27.36
C ALA A 203 11.05 -18.03 -26.24
N ALA A 204 10.63 -17.83 -25.00
CA ALA A 204 11.28 -18.40 -23.83
C ALA A 204 11.13 -19.92 -23.85
N LYS A 205 12.26 -20.63 -23.79
CA LYS A 205 12.29 -22.08 -23.56
C LYS A 205 11.67 -22.39 -22.19
N PRO A 206 10.93 -23.50 -22.04
CA PRO A 206 10.48 -23.98 -20.75
C PRO A 206 11.71 -24.29 -19.87
N ILE A 207 11.74 -23.69 -18.68
CA ILE A 207 12.72 -24.01 -17.65
C ILE A 207 12.43 -25.44 -17.20
N SER A 208 13.35 -26.34 -17.56
CA SER A 208 13.43 -27.69 -17.03
C SER A 208 13.45 -27.61 -15.50
N LYS A 209 12.59 -28.40 -14.84
CA LYS A 209 12.64 -28.66 -13.39
C LYS A 209 13.98 -29.31 -13.04
N GLY A 210 15.01 -28.49 -12.84
CA GLY A 210 16.20 -28.88 -12.12
C GLY A 210 15.84 -28.89 -10.64
N GLN A 211 15.99 -30.04 -9.99
CA GLN A 211 16.03 -30.16 -8.55
C GLN A 211 17.02 -29.12 -8.02
N VAL A 212 16.51 -28.15 -7.25
CA VAL A 212 17.34 -27.38 -6.34
C VAL A 212 17.62 -28.33 -5.18
N ASP A 213 18.62 -29.20 -5.36
CA ASP A 213 19.26 -29.85 -4.23
C ASP A 213 19.94 -28.73 -3.46
N SER A 214 19.18 -28.19 -2.51
CA SER A 214 19.63 -27.18 -1.58
C SER A 214 20.62 -27.85 -0.65
N GLU A 215 21.89 -27.90 -1.06
CA GLU A 215 23.01 -28.05 -0.14
C GLU A 215 23.02 -26.82 0.77
N MET A 216 22.14 -26.80 1.78
CA MET A 216 22.39 -25.97 2.95
C MET A 216 23.71 -26.49 3.56
N PRO A 217 24.76 -25.65 3.68
CA PRO A 217 25.97 -26.06 4.39
C PRO A 217 25.55 -26.58 5.76
N GLY A 218 26.14 -27.71 6.19
CA GLY A 218 25.79 -28.41 7.43
C GLY A 218 26.05 -27.58 8.68
N VAL A 219 25.21 -26.56 8.91
CA VAL A 219 25.19 -25.77 10.13
C VAL A 219 24.53 -26.66 11.18
N SER A 220 25.37 -27.33 11.97
CA SER A 220 24.91 -27.99 13.19
C SER A 220 24.26 -26.95 14.10
N ALA A 221 23.11 -27.30 14.67
CA ALA A 221 22.45 -26.46 15.66
C ALA A 221 23.45 -26.09 16.78
N PRO A 222 23.41 -24.85 17.30
CA PRO A 222 24.21 -24.46 18.46
C PRO A 222 23.98 -25.46 19.59
N VAL A 223 25.06 -26.04 20.11
CA VAL A 223 24.97 -26.94 21.26
C VAL A 223 25.03 -26.08 22.52
N ALA A 224 24.07 -26.29 23.41
CA ALA A 224 24.04 -25.63 24.71
C ALA A 224 25.33 -25.95 25.49
N ASP A 225 26.07 -24.92 25.87
CA ASP A 225 27.22 -24.98 26.75
C ASP A 225 27.12 -23.88 27.82
N ASP A 226 28.02 -23.91 28.81
CA ASP A 226 27.97 -22.94 29.91
C ASP A 226 28.16 -21.49 29.42
N THR A 227 28.82 -21.30 28.26
CA THR A 227 29.09 -19.99 27.69
C THR A 227 27.83 -19.38 27.07
N THR A 228 27.09 -20.16 26.28
CA THR A 228 25.82 -19.76 25.65
C THR A 228 24.74 -19.49 26.69
N ILE A 229 24.72 -20.24 27.79
CA ILE A 229 23.82 -19.96 28.93
C ILE A 229 24.19 -18.63 29.60
N ALA A 230 25.48 -18.34 29.78
CA ALA A 230 25.92 -17.07 30.35
C ALA A 230 25.57 -15.88 29.44
N GLU A 231 25.74 -16.02 28.13
CA GLU A 231 25.33 -15.01 27.14
C GLU A 231 23.81 -14.77 27.17
N LEU A 232 23.02 -15.84 27.25
CA LEU A 232 21.56 -15.74 27.38
C LEU A 232 21.16 -14.97 28.66
N ARG A 233 21.84 -15.21 29.79
CA ARG A 233 21.59 -14.47 31.04
C ARG A 233 21.90 -12.98 30.89
N VAL A 234 23.03 -12.63 30.29
CA VAL A 234 23.40 -11.22 30.03
C VAL A 234 22.37 -10.57 29.12
N PHE A 235 21.99 -11.24 28.03
CA PHE A 235 21.01 -10.74 27.07
C PHE A 235 19.66 -10.42 27.73
N LEU A 236 19.16 -11.34 28.57
CA LEU A 236 17.89 -11.18 29.30
C LEU A 236 18.00 -10.15 30.44
N SER A 237 19.13 -10.09 31.15
CA SER A 237 19.36 -9.09 32.20
C SER A 237 19.35 -7.67 31.65
N GLU A 238 19.93 -7.45 30.47
CA GLU A 238 19.90 -6.15 29.78
C GLU A 238 18.48 -5.75 29.33
N LEU A 239 17.58 -6.72 29.12
CA LEU A 239 16.15 -6.49 28.91
C LEU A 239 15.38 -6.26 30.23
N SER A 240 16.09 -6.16 31.36
CA SER A 240 15.52 -5.99 32.70
C SER A 240 14.58 -7.13 33.10
N VAL A 241 14.83 -8.34 32.59
CA VAL A 241 14.07 -9.54 32.96
C VAL A 241 14.46 -9.97 34.37
N PRO A 242 13.52 -10.23 35.28
CA PRO A 242 13.83 -10.68 36.63
C PRO A 242 14.61 -12.00 36.64
N GLU A 243 15.60 -12.13 37.52
CA GLU A 243 16.47 -13.32 37.62
C GLU A 243 15.69 -14.63 37.82
N MET A 244 14.55 -14.57 38.53
CA MET A 244 13.66 -15.71 38.70
C MET A 244 13.07 -16.21 37.35
N THR A 245 12.70 -15.28 36.47
CA THR A 245 12.18 -15.58 35.13
C THR A 245 13.29 -16.12 34.23
N ILE A 246 14.51 -15.57 34.33
CA ILE A 246 15.69 -16.06 33.61
C ILE A 246 15.97 -17.52 33.97
N ASN A 247 15.96 -17.85 35.26
CA ASN A 247 16.16 -19.23 35.72
C ASN A 247 15.03 -20.17 35.27
N ALA A 248 13.78 -19.71 35.25
CA ALA A 248 12.65 -20.49 34.74
C ALA A 248 12.80 -20.79 33.23
N ILE A 249 13.26 -19.83 32.42
CA ILE A 249 13.55 -20.02 30.99
C ILE A 249 14.67 -21.04 30.78
N ILE A 250 15.75 -20.97 31.56
CA ILE A 250 16.87 -21.93 31.43
C ILE A 250 16.42 -23.33 31.86
N ASN A 251 15.66 -23.44 32.96
CA ASN A 251 15.11 -24.71 33.43
C ASN A 251 14.06 -25.30 32.47
N ALA A 252 13.44 -24.47 31.62
CA ALA A 252 12.56 -24.90 30.53
C ALA A 252 13.29 -25.58 29.37
N GLY A 253 14.62 -25.63 29.39
CA GLY A 253 15.45 -26.16 28.31
C GLY A 253 15.79 -25.14 27.23
N ILE A 254 15.50 -23.86 27.44
CA ILE A 254 15.87 -22.77 26.53
C ILE A 254 17.25 -22.28 26.95
N ALA A 255 18.29 -22.78 26.29
CA ALA A 255 19.68 -22.53 26.68
C ALA A 255 20.38 -21.49 25.81
N THR A 256 19.86 -21.17 24.63
CA THR A 256 20.47 -20.21 23.70
C THR A 256 19.50 -19.08 23.31
N VAL A 257 20.03 -17.95 22.82
CA VAL A 257 19.21 -16.85 22.28
C VAL A 257 18.41 -17.31 21.06
N THR A 258 18.93 -18.24 20.26
CA THR A 258 18.22 -18.81 19.10
C THR A 258 17.02 -19.66 19.54
N ASP A 259 17.17 -20.48 20.58
CA ASP A 259 16.06 -21.25 21.16
C ASP A 259 15.01 -20.29 21.73
N LEU A 260 15.45 -19.19 22.35
CA LEU A 260 14.56 -18.18 22.92
C LEU A 260 13.71 -17.49 21.84
N VAL A 261 14.31 -17.11 20.70
CA VAL A 261 13.61 -16.46 19.58
C VAL A 261 12.68 -17.44 18.83
N SER A 262 13.02 -18.73 18.82
CA SER A 262 12.18 -19.76 18.20
C SER A 262 11.04 -20.26 19.10
N THR A 263 11.10 -19.98 20.40
CA THR A 263 10.03 -20.30 21.36
C THR A 263 8.86 -19.33 21.22
N GLY A 264 7.67 -19.86 20.92
CA GLY A 264 6.47 -19.03 20.74
C GLY A 264 5.90 -18.46 22.05
N THR A 265 5.10 -17.39 21.96
CA THR A 265 4.48 -16.74 23.13
C THR A 265 3.65 -17.71 24.00
N GLU A 266 2.95 -18.67 23.39
CA GLU A 266 2.17 -19.68 24.14
C GLU A 266 3.06 -20.66 24.94
N GLN A 267 4.28 -20.92 24.46
CA GLN A 267 5.25 -21.72 25.21
C GLN A 267 5.82 -20.95 26.41
N PHE A 268 6.03 -19.63 26.28
CA PHE A 268 6.40 -18.79 27.43
C PHE A 268 5.33 -18.79 28.52
N VAL A 269 4.06 -18.68 28.13
CA VAL A 269 2.94 -18.71 29.09
C VAL A 269 2.88 -20.05 29.81
N SER A 270 3.00 -21.16 29.07
CA SER A 270 2.86 -22.50 29.64
C SER A 270 4.07 -22.97 30.46
N VAL A 271 5.29 -22.66 30.03
CA VAL A 271 6.51 -23.20 30.66
C VAL A 271 7.10 -22.25 31.71
N VAL A 272 7.04 -20.95 31.47
CA VAL A 272 7.60 -19.94 32.39
C VAL A 272 6.54 -19.45 33.39
N GLY A 273 5.26 -19.70 33.11
CA GLY A 273 4.15 -19.29 33.99
C GLY A 273 3.89 -17.78 33.98
N LEU A 274 4.33 -17.08 32.92
CA LEU A 274 4.06 -15.67 32.72
C LEU A 274 2.62 -15.46 32.28
N ASP A 275 2.00 -14.34 32.67
CA ASP A 275 0.74 -13.94 32.07
C ASP A 275 0.93 -13.64 30.58
N ARG A 276 -0.12 -13.85 29.78
CA ARG A 276 -0.05 -13.73 28.31
C ARG A 276 0.45 -12.37 27.85
N LYS A 277 0.10 -11.30 28.55
CA LYS A 277 0.50 -9.95 28.15
C LYS A 277 2.01 -9.75 28.40
N THR A 278 2.49 -10.09 29.59
CA THR A 278 3.92 -10.03 29.91
C THR A 278 4.77 -10.93 29.01
N ALA A 279 4.28 -12.12 28.69
CA ALA A 279 4.95 -13.03 27.75
C ALA A 279 5.05 -12.42 26.34
N GLN A 280 3.98 -11.76 25.86
CA GLN A 280 3.97 -11.08 24.56
C GLN A 280 4.92 -9.88 24.52
N ASP A 281 4.88 -9.03 25.55
CA ASP A 281 5.74 -7.86 25.68
C ASP A 281 7.22 -8.27 25.74
N LEU A 282 7.54 -9.32 26.50
CA LEU A 282 8.88 -9.90 26.59
C LEU A 282 9.33 -10.46 25.23
N TYR A 283 8.48 -11.20 24.53
CA TYR A 283 8.80 -11.77 23.21
C TYR A 283 9.12 -10.70 22.18
N VAL A 284 8.34 -9.60 22.13
CA VAL A 284 8.61 -8.46 21.24
C VAL A 284 9.94 -7.78 21.59
N ALA A 285 10.23 -7.61 22.89
CA ALA A 285 11.50 -7.02 23.33
C ALA A 285 12.71 -7.88 22.94
N ILE A 286 12.61 -9.21 23.09
CA ILE A 286 13.61 -10.18 22.66
C ILE A 286 13.85 -10.08 21.15
N GLN A 287 12.79 -10.14 20.33
CA GLN A 287 12.91 -10.06 18.87
C GLN A 287 13.54 -8.74 18.41
N LYS A 288 13.09 -7.63 19.00
CA LYS A 288 13.62 -6.30 18.69
C LYS A 288 15.12 -6.24 18.97
N LYS A 289 15.56 -6.79 20.10
CA LYS A 289 16.98 -6.77 20.46
C LYS A 289 17.81 -7.75 19.63
N ALA A 290 17.30 -8.96 19.37
CA ALA A 290 18.00 -9.95 18.56
C ALA A 290 18.21 -9.48 17.11
N TRP A 291 17.23 -8.79 16.52
CA TRP A 291 17.32 -8.32 15.12
C TRP A 291 17.98 -6.96 14.95
N TYR A 292 17.81 -6.03 15.91
CA TYR A 292 18.28 -4.65 15.76
C TYR A 292 19.42 -4.28 16.73
N GLY A 293 19.73 -5.12 17.72
CA GLY A 293 20.74 -4.84 18.73
C GLY A 293 22.17 -5.15 18.31
N GLY A 294 22.37 -5.88 17.20
CA GLY A 294 23.68 -6.42 16.81
C GLY A 294 24.13 -7.51 17.78
N LEU A 295 23.85 -8.77 17.44
CA LEU A 295 24.44 -9.94 18.10
C LEU A 295 25.91 -10.10 17.68
#